data_AF-A0A2S7URJ4-F1
#
_entry.id   AF-A0A2S7URJ4-F1
#
_cell.length_a   1.000
_cell.length_b   1.000
_cell.length_c   1.000
_cell.angle_alpha   90.00
_cell.angle_beta   90.00
_cell.angle_gamma   90.00
#
_symmetry.space_group_name_H-M   'P 1'
#
loop_
_entity.id
_entity.type
_entity.pdbx_description
1 polymer ?
#
loop_
_entity_poly.entity_id
_entity_poly.type
_entity_poly.pdbx_seq_one_letter_code
_entity_poly.pdbx_strand_id
1 'polypeptide(L)'
;MNKNTFITAIVVGIIASIAFILVQPLFGMATLTSRHADAYVKLGAYSECTALVLSWFVHVSVSIFYAVLSSVIFNFNSSSLVNVGQVLVLGWVTTLTATPANEWVVKLITTEQIPAFSSLSALNTSVGPKLWLHILFFAFIVVGLIFAKSNKQQDTFID
;
A
#
# COMPACT_ATOMS: atom_id res chain seq x y z
N MET A 1 9.92 1.66 -18.27
CA MET A 1 9.13 2.76 -17.67
C MET A 1 9.94 4.04 -17.78
N ASN A 2 9.36 5.15 -18.25
CA ASN A 2 10.07 6.43 -18.32
C ASN A 2 10.06 7.16 -16.96
N LYS A 3 10.96 8.14 -16.80
CA LYS A 3 11.11 8.92 -15.56
C LYS A 3 9.79 9.55 -15.09
N ASN A 4 9.02 10.14 -16.01
CA ASN A 4 7.78 10.83 -15.66
C ASN A 4 6.73 9.85 -15.12
N THR A 5 6.61 8.65 -15.69
CA THR A 5 5.72 7.60 -15.19
C THR A 5 6.13 7.09 -13.81
N PHE A 6 7.43 6.98 -13.54
CA PHE A 6 7.92 6.60 -12.21
C PHE A 6 7.59 7.65 -11.15
N ILE A 7 7.82 8.93 -11.45
CA ILE A 7 7.46 10.04 -10.55
C ILE A 7 5.95 10.06 -10.30
N THR A 8 5.13 9.91 -11.34
CA THR A 8 3.67 9.80 -11.18
C THR A 8 3.30 8.66 -10.24
N ALA A 9 3.91 7.47 -10.39
CA ALA A 9 3.63 6.33 -9.52
C ALA A 9 3.99 6.62 -8.05
N ILE A 10 5.12 7.29 -7.79
CA ILE A 10 5.50 7.72 -6.44
C ILE A 10 4.44 8.66 -5.85
N VAL A 11 4.07 9.72 -6.58
CA VAL A 11 3.10 10.71 -6.09
C VAL A 11 1.74 10.06 -5.81
N VAL A 12 1.25 9.24 -6.74
CA VAL A 12 -0.01 8.50 -6.57
C VAL A 12 0.09 7.55 -5.36
N GLY A 13 1.21 6.86 -5.18
CA GLY A 13 1.44 5.98 -4.03
C GLY A 13 1.43 6.71 -2.69
N ILE A 14 2.02 7.90 -2.60
CA ILE A 14 2.00 8.73 -1.39
C ILE A 14 0.56 9.14 -1.06
N ILE A 15 -0.18 9.67 -2.04
CA ILE A 15 -1.57 10.11 -1.86
C ILE A 15 -2.45 8.93 -1.46
N ALA A 16 -2.32 7.79 -2.16
CA ALA A 16 -3.06 6.57 -1.87
C ALA A 16 -2.76 6.03 -0.45
N SER A 17 -1.51 6.09 0.00
CA SER A 17 -1.11 5.72 1.36
C SER A 17 -1.85 6.53 2.41
N ILE A 18 -1.82 7.86 2.27
CA ILE A 18 -2.48 8.77 3.21
C ILE A 18 -3.98 8.50 3.23
N ALA A 19 -4.62 8.41 2.05
CA ALA A 19 -6.04 8.11 1.95
C ALA A 19 -6.40 6.76 2.60
N PHE A 20 -5.62 5.71 2.32
CA PHE A 20 -5.83 4.37 2.88
C PHE A 20 -5.75 4.36 4.41
N ILE A 21 -4.75 5.04 4.99
CA ILE A 21 -4.57 5.12 6.45
C ILE A 21 -5.73 5.89 7.10
N LEU A 22 -6.15 7.02 6.51
CA LEU A 22 -7.20 7.87 7.07
C LEU A 22 -8.62 7.27 6.93
N VAL A 23 -8.85 6.40 5.96
CA VAL A 23 -10.17 5.76 5.73
C VAL A 23 -10.39 4.54 6.64
N GLN A 24 -9.34 3.93 7.19
CA GLN A 24 -9.45 2.74 8.05
C GLN A 24 -10.43 2.84 9.25
N PRO A 25 -10.52 3.98 9.98
CA PRO A 25 -11.50 4.15 11.04
C PRO A 25 -12.95 4.00 10.59
N LEU A 26 -13.28 4.35 9.34
CA LEU A 26 -14.62 4.17 8.77
C LEU A 26 -15.00 2.69 8.64
N PHE A 27 -14.02 1.81 8.70
CA PHE A 27 -14.15 0.36 8.68
C PHE A 27 -14.02 -0.27 10.09
N GLY A 28 -14.10 0.53 11.15
CA GLY A 28 -14.02 0.07 12.54
C GLY A 28 -12.61 -0.35 12.98
N MET A 29 -11.56 0.12 12.29
CA MET A 29 -10.18 -0.21 12.60
C MET A 29 -9.40 1.02 13.07
N ALA A 30 -8.56 0.84 14.08
CA ALA A 30 -7.48 1.79 14.35
C ALA A 30 -6.59 1.94 13.10
N THR A 31 -6.03 3.14 12.91
CA THR A 31 -5.14 3.40 11.78
C THR A 31 -3.95 2.43 11.83
N LEU A 32 -3.50 1.99 10.67
CA LEU A 32 -2.39 1.07 10.56
C LEU A 32 -1.14 1.66 11.22
N THR A 33 -0.98 2.99 11.12
CA THR A 33 0.12 3.72 11.71
C THR A 33 0.08 3.75 13.24
N SER A 34 -1.09 3.95 13.84
CA SER A 34 -1.22 3.88 15.30
C SER A 34 -0.97 2.47 15.83
N ARG A 35 -1.53 1.44 15.19
CA ARG A 35 -1.33 0.03 15.61
C ARG A 35 0.14 -0.39 15.59
N HIS A 36 0.87 -0.02 14.54
CA HIS A 36 2.30 -0.34 14.44
C HIS A 36 3.14 0.52 15.41
N ALA A 37 2.83 1.81 15.56
CA ALA A 37 3.50 2.66 16.54
C ALA A 37 3.33 2.08 17.96
N ASP A 38 2.12 1.67 18.36
CA ASP A 38 1.86 1.02 19.64
C ASP A 38 2.71 -0.24 19.82
N ALA A 39 2.82 -1.07 18.77
CA ALA A 39 3.65 -2.27 18.82
C ALA A 39 5.13 -1.94 18.97
N TYR A 40 5.64 -0.92 18.27
CA TYR A 40 7.03 -0.50 18.37
C TYR A 40 7.36 0.05 19.76
N VAL A 41 6.46 0.84 20.37
CA VAL A 41 6.64 1.33 21.76
C VAL A 41 6.65 0.15 22.74
N LYS A 42 5.66 -0.75 22.65
CA LYS A 42 5.48 -1.84 23.62
C LYS A 42 6.54 -2.94 23.51
N LEU A 43 6.96 -3.27 22.29
CA LEU A 43 7.82 -4.43 22.02
C LEU A 43 9.27 -4.04 21.73
N GLY A 44 9.52 -2.85 21.19
CA GLY A 44 10.86 -2.37 20.80
C GLY A 44 11.40 -1.24 21.67
N ALA A 45 10.65 -0.79 22.69
CA ALA A 45 11.01 0.33 23.56
C ALA A 45 11.35 1.64 22.81
N TYR A 46 10.77 1.84 21.63
CA TYR A 46 10.89 3.10 20.89
C TYR A 46 10.13 4.22 21.59
N SER A 47 10.61 5.46 21.45
CA SER A 47 9.81 6.63 21.83
C SER A 47 8.55 6.74 20.94
N GLU A 48 7.47 7.32 21.44
CA GLU A 48 6.21 7.48 20.70
C GLU A 48 6.41 8.20 19.36
N CYS A 49 7.22 9.27 19.35
CA CYS A 49 7.53 10.03 18.14
C CYS A 49 8.27 9.16 17.11
N THR A 50 9.32 8.46 17.53
CA THR A 50 10.09 7.56 16.66
C THR A 50 9.20 6.44 16.10
N ALA A 51 8.38 5.82 16.95
CA ALA A 51 7.47 4.75 16.59
C ALA A 51 6.45 5.21 15.52
N LEU A 52 5.86 6.40 15.70
CA LEU A 52 4.92 6.96 14.75
C LEU A 52 5.58 7.27 13.40
N VAL A 53 6.74 7.92 13.40
CA VAL A 53 7.49 8.24 12.16
C VAL A 53 7.87 6.97 11.42
N LEU A 54 8.43 5.98 12.11
CA LEU A 54 8.80 4.69 11.50
C LEU A 54 7.58 3.99 10.91
N SER A 55 6.45 4.01 11.62
CA SER A 55 5.24 3.38 11.13
C SER A 55 4.71 4.03 9.84
N TRP A 56 4.66 5.37 9.78
CA TRP A 56 4.33 6.09 8.55
C TRP A 56 5.30 5.76 7.42
N PHE A 57 6.60 5.79 7.71
CA PHE A 57 7.64 5.52 6.72
C PHE A 57 7.49 4.14 6.08
N VAL A 58 7.28 3.09 6.88
CA VAL A 58 7.03 1.73 6.41
C VAL A 58 5.83 1.69 5.46
N HIS A 59 4.68 2.21 5.89
CA HIS A 59 3.44 2.03 5.13
C HIS A 59 3.37 2.92 3.88
N VAL A 60 3.97 4.10 3.92
CA VAL A 60 4.16 4.92 2.71
C VAL A 60 5.10 4.22 1.73
N SER A 61 6.22 3.64 2.19
CA SER A 61 7.16 2.93 1.32
C SER A 61 6.53 1.74 0.61
N VAL A 62 5.77 0.91 1.35
CA VAL A 62 5.03 -0.22 0.77
C VAL A 62 3.97 0.25 -0.23
N SER A 63 3.27 1.35 0.08
CA SER A 63 2.26 1.92 -0.84
C SER A 63 2.88 2.45 -2.12
N ILE A 64 4.03 3.12 -2.05
CA ILE A 64 4.80 3.54 -3.23
C ILE A 64 5.21 2.32 -4.06
N PHE A 65 5.72 1.27 -3.44
CA PHE A 65 6.08 0.03 -4.13
C PHE A 65 4.88 -0.56 -4.89
N TYR A 66 3.70 -0.63 -4.25
CA TYR A 66 2.48 -1.11 -4.90
C TYR A 66 2.02 -0.21 -6.05
N ALA A 67 2.14 1.11 -5.91
CA ALA A 67 1.82 2.04 -6.99
C ALA A 67 2.78 1.89 -8.18
N VAL A 68 4.08 1.67 -7.92
CA VAL A 68 5.07 1.37 -8.95
C VAL A 68 4.74 0.05 -9.67
N LEU A 69 4.40 -1.01 -8.92
CA LEU A 69 4.00 -2.29 -9.51
C LEU A 69 2.74 -2.15 -10.38
N SER A 70 1.71 -1.48 -9.87
CA SER A 70 0.48 -1.21 -10.64
C SER A 70 0.77 -0.37 -11.89
N SER A 71 1.67 0.61 -11.80
CA SER A 71 2.12 1.40 -12.94
C SER A 71 2.82 0.52 -13.99
N VAL A 72 3.67 -0.42 -13.60
CA VAL A 72 4.30 -1.36 -14.54
C VAL A 72 3.24 -2.18 -15.29
N ILE A 73 2.25 -2.73 -14.60
CA ILE A 73 1.15 -3.48 -15.22
C ILE A 73 0.35 -2.59 -16.17
N PHE A 74 -0.03 -1.40 -15.72
CA PHE A 74 -0.80 -0.43 -16.50
C PHE A 74 -0.07 0.01 -17.79
N ASN A 75 1.25 0.20 -17.73
CA ASN A 75 2.03 0.58 -18.91
C ASN A 75 2.22 -0.59 -19.89
N PHE A 76 2.20 -1.83 -19.41
CA PHE A 76 2.24 -3.01 -20.28
C PHE A 76 0.90 -3.21 -21.01
N ASN A 77 -0.21 -3.07 -20.30
CA ASN A 77 -1.55 -3.14 -20.89
C ASN A 77 -2.54 -2.29 -20.07
N SER A 78 -3.01 -1.19 -20.66
CA SER A 78 -3.94 -0.27 -20.01
C SER A 78 -5.42 -0.55 -20.31
N SER A 79 -5.77 -1.75 -20.81
CA SER A 79 -7.17 -2.12 -21.06
C SER A 79 -7.96 -2.19 -19.75
N SER A 80 -9.25 -1.89 -19.83
CA SER A 80 -10.14 -1.93 -18.65
C SER A 80 -10.15 -3.29 -17.98
N LEU A 81 -10.07 -4.39 -18.73
CA LEU A 81 -10.03 -5.75 -18.17
C LEU A 81 -8.78 -6.00 -17.35
N VAL A 82 -7.59 -5.61 -17.85
CA VAL A 82 -6.34 -5.75 -17.09
C VAL A 82 -6.34 -4.85 -15.85
N ASN A 83 -6.90 -3.65 -15.95
CA ASN A 83 -7.04 -2.72 -14.84
C ASN A 83 -7.95 -3.24 -13.73
N VAL A 84 -9.12 -3.80 -14.08
CA VAL A 84 -10.00 -4.46 -13.11
C VAL A 84 -9.31 -5.70 -12.53
N GLY A 85 -8.69 -6.51 -13.39
CA GLY A 85 -7.97 -7.72 -12.98
C GLY A 85 -6.87 -7.44 -11.96
N GLN A 86 -6.00 -6.46 -12.20
CA GLN A 86 -4.92 -6.12 -11.26
C GLN A 86 -5.45 -5.60 -9.92
N VAL A 87 -6.55 -4.83 -9.91
CA VAL A 87 -7.16 -4.34 -8.66
C VAL A 87 -7.64 -5.51 -7.81
N LEU A 88 -8.33 -6.48 -8.42
CA LEU A 88 -8.85 -7.65 -7.73
C LEU A 88 -7.72 -8.57 -7.26
N VAL A 89 -6.76 -8.89 -8.13
CA VAL A 89 -5.65 -9.80 -7.81
C VAL A 89 -4.74 -9.20 -6.76
N LEU A 90 -4.28 -7.96 -6.94
CA LEU A 90 -3.39 -7.30 -5.97
C LEU A 90 -4.13 -7.04 -4.66
N GLY A 91 -5.39 -6.60 -4.70
CA GLY A 91 -6.21 -6.43 -3.51
C GLY A 91 -6.36 -7.71 -2.70
N TRP A 92 -6.60 -8.84 -3.38
CA TRP A 92 -6.69 -10.15 -2.74
C TRP A 92 -5.34 -10.62 -2.18
N VAL A 93 -4.27 -10.59 -2.98
CA VAL A 93 -2.93 -11.04 -2.56
C VAL A 93 -2.42 -10.21 -1.37
N THR A 94 -2.56 -8.90 -1.41
CA THR A 94 -2.18 -8.03 -0.28
C THR A 94 -3.03 -8.34 0.95
N THR A 95 -4.30 -8.69 0.80
CA THR A 95 -5.14 -9.09 1.94
C THR A 95 -4.70 -10.41 2.55
N LEU A 96 -4.39 -11.41 1.72
CA LEU A 96 -3.89 -12.71 2.16
C LEU A 96 -2.63 -12.56 3.01
N THR A 97 -1.71 -11.70 2.59
CA THR A 97 -0.41 -11.54 3.24
C THR A 97 -0.37 -10.44 4.30
N ALA A 98 -1.38 -9.57 4.41
CA ALA A 98 -1.36 -8.40 5.28
C ALA A 98 -1.07 -8.73 6.75
N THR A 99 -1.71 -9.76 7.32
CA THR A 99 -1.48 -10.13 8.72
C THR A 99 -0.04 -10.60 8.96
N PRO A 100 0.47 -11.65 8.28
CA PRO A 100 1.86 -12.07 8.47
C PRO A 100 2.89 -11.02 8.05
N ALA A 101 2.63 -10.22 7.02
CA ALA A 101 3.54 -9.16 6.60
C ALA A 101 3.67 -8.06 7.66
N ASN A 102 2.55 -7.63 8.26
CA ASN A 102 2.57 -6.65 9.33
C ASN A 102 3.33 -7.17 10.56
N GLU A 103 3.08 -8.43 10.97
CA GLU A 103 3.81 -9.05 12.07
C GLU A 103 5.30 -9.19 11.78
N TRP A 104 5.65 -9.57 10.54
CA TRP A 104 7.04 -9.69 10.13
C TRP A 104 7.76 -8.35 10.23
N VAL A 105 7.15 -7.27 9.75
CA VAL A 105 7.75 -5.93 9.85
C VAL A 105 7.89 -5.49 11.31
N VAL A 106 6.87 -5.75 12.14
CA VAL A 106 6.94 -5.43 13.57
C VAL A 106 8.08 -6.16 14.23
N LYS A 107 8.16 -7.49 14.07
CA LYS A 107 9.24 -8.29 14.66
C LYS A 107 10.61 -7.87 14.13
N LEU A 108 10.75 -7.63 12.83
CA LEU A 108 12.02 -7.19 12.25
C LEU A 108 12.49 -5.89 12.89
N ILE A 109 11.61 -4.89 13.02
CA ILE A 109 11.96 -3.58 13.57
C ILE A 109 12.25 -3.70 15.06
N THR A 110 11.43 -4.42 15.83
CA THR A 110 11.56 -4.45 17.29
C THR A 110 12.66 -5.37 17.78
N THR A 111 13.08 -6.36 16.99
CA THR A 111 14.15 -7.31 17.37
C THR A 111 15.45 -7.10 16.62
N GLU A 112 15.44 -6.28 15.56
CA GLU A 112 16.56 -6.08 14.63
C GLU A 112 17.08 -7.38 13.99
N GLN A 113 16.27 -8.45 14.02
CA GLN A 113 16.59 -9.76 13.47
C GLN A 113 15.54 -10.16 12.44
N ILE A 114 15.96 -10.92 11.42
CA ILE A 114 15.04 -11.43 10.39
C ILE A 114 14.12 -12.49 11.02
N PRO A 115 12.79 -12.24 11.11
CA PRO A 115 11.88 -13.20 11.69
C PRO A 115 11.71 -14.43 10.79
N ALA A 116 11.70 -15.62 11.40
CA ALA A 116 11.40 -16.85 10.68
C ALA A 116 9.94 -16.85 10.20
N PHE A 117 9.69 -17.26 8.95
CA PHE A 117 8.33 -17.34 8.39
C PHE A 117 7.41 -18.28 9.19
N SER A 118 7.95 -19.35 9.78
CA SER A 118 7.21 -20.26 10.65
C SER A 118 6.71 -19.62 11.94
N SER A 119 7.23 -18.46 12.31
CA SER A 119 6.81 -17.71 13.51
C SER A 119 5.70 -16.70 13.24
N LEU A 120 5.26 -16.56 11.98
CA LEU A 120 4.23 -15.60 11.58
C LEU A 120 2.83 -16.24 11.62
N SER A 121 1.81 -15.42 11.80
CA SER A 121 0.42 -15.83 11.65
C SER A 121 0.12 -16.41 10.26
N ALA A 122 -0.92 -17.23 10.20
CA ALA A 122 -1.42 -17.77 8.94
C ALA A 122 -1.91 -16.66 7.98
N LEU A 123 -2.00 -17.00 6.69
CA LEU A 123 -2.58 -16.13 5.68
C LEU A 123 -4.03 -15.77 6.02
N ASN A 124 -4.41 -14.53 5.75
CA ASN A 124 -5.75 -14.05 6.03
C ASN A 124 -6.70 -14.31 4.85
N THR A 125 -7.51 -15.37 4.94
CA THR A 125 -8.50 -15.74 3.92
C THR A 125 -9.86 -15.08 4.12
N SER A 126 -10.03 -14.22 5.13
CA SER A 126 -11.32 -13.60 5.43
C SER A 126 -11.73 -12.60 4.34
N VAL A 127 -12.97 -12.72 3.86
CA VAL A 127 -13.62 -11.66 3.07
C VAL A 127 -14.22 -10.65 4.05
N GLY A 128 -13.64 -9.46 4.12
CA GLY A 128 -14.05 -8.47 5.11
C GLY A 128 -13.42 -7.09 4.90
N PRO A 129 -13.46 -6.21 5.91
CA PRO A 129 -13.02 -4.81 5.80
C PRO A 129 -11.62 -4.63 5.20
N LYS A 130 -10.66 -5.49 5.56
CA LYS A 130 -9.29 -5.45 5.02
C LYS A 130 -9.27 -5.66 3.50
N LEU A 131 -10.07 -6.60 2.98
CA LEU A 131 -10.15 -6.85 1.54
C LEU A 131 -10.67 -5.63 0.79
N TRP A 132 -11.79 -5.08 1.26
CA TRP A 132 -12.42 -3.93 0.63
C TRP A 132 -11.50 -2.72 0.62
N LEU A 133 -10.76 -2.48 1.71
CA LEU A 133 -9.76 -1.41 1.75
C LEU A 133 -8.63 -1.61 0.75
N HIS A 134 -8.10 -2.83 0.60
CA HIS A 134 -7.05 -3.07 -0.40
C HIS A 134 -7.59 -2.94 -1.83
N ILE A 135 -8.80 -3.41 -2.11
CA ILE A 135 -9.47 -3.20 -3.41
C ILE A 135 -9.61 -1.70 -3.70
N LEU A 136 -10.12 -0.93 -2.74
CA LEU A 136 -10.26 0.53 -2.88
C LEU A 136 -8.90 1.21 -3.07
N PHE A 137 -7.86 0.78 -2.35
CA PHE A 137 -6.51 1.29 -2.50
C PHE A 137 -5.97 1.09 -3.91
N PHE A 138 -6.05 -0.13 -4.46
CA PHE A 138 -5.57 -0.40 -5.81
C PHE A 138 -6.46 0.27 -6.88
N ALA A 139 -7.78 0.33 -6.66
CA ALA A 139 -8.67 1.07 -7.54
C ALA A 139 -8.29 2.55 -7.60
N PHE A 140 -8.00 3.16 -6.44
CA PHE A 140 -7.55 4.55 -6.36
C PHE A 140 -6.24 4.78 -7.12
N ILE A 141 -5.27 3.87 -6.97
CA ILE A 141 -4.00 3.94 -7.72
C ILE A 141 -4.26 3.90 -9.22
N VAL A 142 -5.01 2.90 -9.71
CA VAL A 142 -5.28 2.74 -11.14
C VAL A 142 -6.02 3.95 -11.70
N VAL A 143 -7.01 4.48 -10.99
CA VAL A 143 -7.71 5.71 -11.35
C VAL A 143 -6.74 6.89 -11.44
N GLY A 144 -5.85 7.06 -10.46
CA GLY A 144 -4.82 8.09 -10.49
C GLY A 144 -3.88 7.97 -11.70
N LEU A 145 -3.50 6.75 -12.09
CA LEU A 145 -2.69 6.49 -13.28
C LEU A 145 -3.43 6.82 -14.58
N ILE A 146 -4.74 6.51 -14.67
CA ILE A 146 -5.58 6.86 -15.82
C ILE A 146 -5.63 8.38 -15.98
N PHE A 147 -5.96 9.12 -14.93
CA PHE A 147 -6.01 10.60 -14.96
C PHE A 147 -4.67 11.20 -15.39
N ALA A 148 -3.56 10.69 -14.85
CA ALA A 148 -2.23 11.17 -15.23
C ALA A 148 -1.85 10.89 -16.69
N LYS A 149 -2.36 9.80 -17.29
CA LYS A 149 -2.18 9.49 -18.71
C LYS A 149 -3.02 10.40 -19.60
N SER A 150 -4.28 10.65 -19.23
CA SER A 150 -5.18 11.52 -19.98
C SER A 150 -4.68 12.96 -20.09
N ASN A 151 -4.16 13.54 -19.00
CA ASN A 151 -3.58 14.89 -19.03
C ASN A 151 -2.39 14.99 -20.00
N LYS A 152 -1.49 13.99 -20.01
CA LYS A 152 -0.35 13.99 -20.94
C LYS A 152 -0.78 13.93 -22.41
N GLN A 153 -1.87 13.22 -22.72
CA GLN A 153 -2.40 13.19 -24.08
C GLN A 153 -2.96 14.56 -24.46
N GLN A 154 -3.67 15.23 -23.56
CA GLN A 154 -4.21 16.57 -23.79
C GLN A 154 -3.10 17.60 -24.08
N ASP A 155 -1.99 17.57 -23.33
CA ASP A 155 -0.85 18.48 -23.54
C ASP A 155 -0.21 18.30 -24.93
N THR A 156 -0.18 17.08 -25.48
CA THR A 156 0.41 16.81 -26.82
C THR A 156 -0.45 17.26 -28.02
N PHE A 157 -1.71 17.64 -27.81
CA PHE A 157 -2.60 18.11 -28.88
C PHE A 157 -2.75 19.64 -28.95
N ILE A 158 -2.09 20.37 -28.04
CA ILE A 158 -2.15 21.84 -27.95
C ILE A 158 -0.86 22.50 -28.50
N ASP A 159 0.15 21.71 -28.85
CA ASP A 159 1.37 22.13 -29.56
C ASP A 159 1.23 21.95 -31.08
#